data_AF-A0A5N5HQC9-F1
#
_entry.id   AF-A0A5N5HQC9-F1
#
_cell.length_a   1.000
_cell.length_b   1.000
_cell.length_c   1.000
_cell.angle_alpha   90.00
_cell.angle_beta   90.00
_cell.angle_gamma   90.00
#
_symmetry.space_group_name_H-M   'P 1'
#
loop_
_entity.id
_entity.type
_entity.pdbx_description
1 polymer ?
#
loop_
_entity_poly.entity_id
_entity_poly.type
_entity_poly.pdbx_seq_one_letter_code
_entity_poly.pdbx_strand_id
1 'polypeptide(L)'
;MLLFALLVSLVTATTTNNVPGTWKPIDGIDLNATEIGEWAVSEYNKNATNKLVLEKLISSEITFVSGTLYLLLVAAKNESLPKPTGNYRASVHDRDGAPRELIAFFKDRGRRK
;
A
#
# COMPACT_ATOMS: atom_id res chain seq x y z
N MET A 1 4.32 50.38 -1.56
CA MET A 1 4.65 49.23 -0.70
C MET A 1 4.68 47.98 -1.59
N LEU A 2 5.90 47.48 -1.82
CA LEU A 2 6.28 46.10 -2.21
C LEU A 2 5.53 45.07 -1.31
N LEU A 3 5.23 43.81 -1.61
CA LEU A 3 5.60 42.81 -2.63
C LEU A 3 4.76 41.57 -2.26
N PHE A 4 4.08 40.89 -3.18
CA PHE A 4 3.68 39.48 -2.96
C PHE A 4 4.32 38.65 -4.05
N ALA A 5 5.52 38.13 -3.75
CA ALA A 5 6.20 37.17 -4.60
C ALA A 5 5.51 35.81 -4.41
N LEU A 6 4.75 35.38 -5.42
CA LEU A 6 4.20 34.04 -5.50
C LEU A 6 5.33 33.07 -5.87
N LEU A 7 5.96 32.47 -4.87
CA LEU A 7 6.88 31.33 -5.05
C LEU A 7 6.07 30.09 -5.42
N VAL A 8 5.82 29.91 -6.72
CA VAL A 8 5.39 28.61 -7.25
C VAL A 8 6.61 27.69 -7.19
N SER A 9 6.64 26.79 -6.21
CA SER A 9 7.65 25.74 -6.15
C SER A 9 7.44 24.82 -7.34
N LEU A 10 8.34 24.88 -8.32
CA LEU A 10 8.39 23.96 -9.44
C LEU A 10 8.81 22.59 -8.89
N VAL A 11 7.84 21.74 -8.57
CA VAL A 11 8.10 20.34 -8.27
C VAL A 11 8.51 19.68 -9.58
N THR A 12 9.78 19.29 -9.68
CA THR A 12 10.27 18.49 -10.80
C THR A 12 9.71 17.08 -10.66
N ALA A 13 8.71 16.75 -11.48
CA ALA A 13 8.27 15.37 -11.65
C ALA A 13 9.42 14.58 -12.26
N THR A 14 10.07 13.73 -11.46
CA THR A 14 11.05 12.77 -11.95
C THR A 14 10.28 11.68 -12.71
N THR A 15 10.35 11.73 -14.04
CA THR A 15 9.77 10.67 -14.89
C THR A 15 10.61 9.41 -14.73
N THR A 16 10.27 8.57 -13.75
CA THR A 16 10.84 7.23 -13.69
C THR A 16 10.26 6.42 -14.85
N ASN A 17 11.13 5.93 -15.75
CA ASN A 17 10.71 5.07 -16.85
C ASN A 17 10.14 3.76 -16.29
N ASN A 18 8.81 3.65 -16.26
CA ASN A 18 8.11 2.48 -15.72
C ASN A 18 8.18 1.32 -16.73
N VAL A 19 9.07 0.35 -16.50
CA VAL A 19 9.18 -0.85 -17.32
C VAL A 19 8.16 -1.90 -16.84
N PRO A 20 7.23 -2.35 -17.69
CA PRO A 20 6.26 -3.39 -17.32
C PRO A 20 6.94 -4.69 -16.83
N GLY A 21 6.32 -5.36 -15.87
CA GLY A 21 6.81 -6.63 -15.32
C GLY A 21 8.06 -6.54 -14.41
N THR A 22 8.66 -5.36 -14.23
CA THR A 22 9.76 -5.17 -13.27
C THR A 22 9.19 -4.79 -11.91
N TRP A 23 9.69 -5.41 -10.84
CA TRP A 23 9.37 -5.02 -9.47
C TRP A 23 10.13 -3.77 -9.08
N LYS A 24 9.39 -2.76 -8.60
CA LYS A 24 9.94 -1.51 -8.14
C LYS A 24 9.55 -1.30 -6.68
N PRO A 25 10.51 -1.22 -5.74
CA PRO A 25 10.21 -0.74 -4.40
C PRO A 25 9.74 0.71 -4.50
N ILE A 26 8.68 1.03 -3.78
CA ILE A 26 8.27 2.42 -3.58
C ILE A 26 8.75 2.83 -2.19
N ASP A 27 9.75 3.72 -2.17
CA ASP A 27 10.30 4.26 -0.94
C ASP A 27 9.44 5.42 -0.44
N GLY A 28 9.12 5.42 0.86
CA GLY A 28 8.38 6.48 1.53
C GLY A 28 6.88 6.21 1.69
N ILE A 29 6.14 7.25 2.11
CA ILE A 29 4.68 7.20 2.24
C ILE A 29 4.08 7.54 0.86
N ASP A 30 3.89 6.53 0.04
CA ASP A 30 3.10 6.69 -1.17
C ASP A 30 1.61 6.68 -0.79
N LEU A 31 0.92 7.79 -1.06
CA LEU A 31 -0.49 7.97 -0.72
C LEU A 31 -1.37 6.91 -1.39
N ASN A 32 -1.01 6.49 -2.61
CA ASN A 32 -1.74 5.47 -3.34
C ASN A 32 -1.50 4.08 -2.72
N ALA A 33 -0.25 3.71 -2.42
CA ALA A 33 0.04 2.44 -1.75
C ALA A 33 -0.57 2.36 -0.35
N THR A 34 -0.69 3.49 0.35
CA THR A 34 -1.37 3.57 1.66
C THR A 34 -2.86 3.31 1.52
N GLU A 35 -3.52 3.94 0.55
CA GLU A 35 -4.94 3.72 0.22
C GLU A 35 -5.20 2.25 -0.19
N ILE A 36 -4.30 1.65 -0.98
CA ILE A 36 -4.38 0.23 -1.33
C ILE A 36 -4.23 -0.66 -0.07
N GLY A 37 -3.38 -0.26 0.87
CA GLY A 37 -3.24 -0.94 2.16
C GLY A 37 -4.51 -0.89 3.01
N GLU A 38 -5.18 0.26 3.08
CA GLU A 38 -6.46 0.44 3.78
C GLU A 38 -7.58 -0.38 3.11
N TRP A 39 -7.62 -0.34 1.78
CA TRP A 39 -8.53 -1.15 0.99
C TRP A 39 -8.32 -2.64 1.24
N ALA A 40 -7.06 -3.13 1.23
CA ALA A 40 -6.74 -4.54 1.44
C ALA A 40 -7.18 -5.04 2.83
N VAL A 41 -6.96 -4.24 3.87
CA VAL A 41 -7.42 -4.56 5.23
C VAL A 41 -8.96 -4.61 5.29
N SER A 42 -9.62 -3.66 4.66
CA SER A 42 -11.09 -3.60 4.59
C SER A 42 -11.67 -4.80 3.83
N GLU A 43 -11.05 -5.17 2.71
CA GLU A 43 -11.46 -6.31 1.89
C GLU A 43 -11.28 -7.63 2.64
N TYR A 44 -10.13 -7.83 3.28
CA TYR A 44 -9.88 -8.99 4.16
C TYR A 44 -10.93 -9.08 5.27
N ASN A 45 -11.24 -7.94 5.89
CA ASN A 45 -12.19 -7.87 6.98
C ASN A 45 -13.59 -8.33 6.59
N LYS A 46 -14.03 -8.27 5.32
CA LYS A 46 -15.36 -8.76 4.92
C LYS A 46 -15.63 -10.20 5.34
N ASN A 47 -14.60 -11.05 5.30
CA ASN A 47 -14.70 -12.46 5.61
C ASN A 47 -13.94 -12.88 6.89
N ALA A 48 -13.22 -11.95 7.54
CA ALA A 48 -12.45 -12.25 8.73
C ALA A 48 -13.32 -12.24 10.01
N THR A 49 -13.11 -13.25 10.87
CA THR A 49 -13.70 -13.29 12.22
C THR A 49 -13.16 -12.17 13.11
N ASN A 50 -11.87 -11.87 12.97
CA ASN A 50 -11.19 -10.81 13.71
C ASN A 50 -10.95 -9.63 12.78
N LYS A 51 -11.60 -8.50 13.05
CA LYS A 51 -11.41 -7.28 12.26
C LYS A 51 -10.06 -6.66 12.59
N LEU A 52 -9.35 -6.24 11.55
CA LEU A 52 -8.08 -5.57 11.63
C LEU A 52 -8.24 -4.08 11.31
N VAL A 53 -7.44 -3.24 11.95
CA VAL A 53 -7.30 -1.82 11.61
C VAL A 53 -5.87 -1.59 11.14
N LEU A 54 -5.72 -0.95 9.98
CA LEU A 54 -4.41 -0.56 9.47
C LEU A 54 -3.81 0.47 10.42
N GLU A 55 -2.55 0.26 10.82
CA GLU A 55 -1.80 1.25 11.59
C GLU A 55 -0.73 1.93 10.74
N LYS A 56 -0.07 1.18 9.85
CA LYS A 56 1.02 1.71 9.04
C LYS A 56 1.29 0.85 7.81
N LEU A 57 1.57 1.49 6.68
CA LEU A 57 2.28 0.86 5.57
C LEU A 57 3.78 0.81 5.88
N ILE A 58 4.35 -0.40 5.98
CA ILE A 58 5.78 -0.61 6.30
C ILE A 58 6.62 -0.53 5.02
N SER A 59 6.17 -1.19 3.96
CA SER A 59 6.85 -1.19 2.66
C SER A 59 5.88 -1.59 1.55
N SER A 60 6.17 -1.15 0.34
CA SER A 60 5.42 -1.53 -0.87
C SER A 60 6.36 -1.79 -2.04
N GLU A 61 6.05 -2.82 -2.81
CA GLU A 61 6.64 -3.10 -4.12
C GLU A 61 5.52 -3.14 -5.15
N ILE A 62 5.76 -2.57 -6.34
CA ILE A 62 4.80 -2.60 -7.43
C ILE A 62 5.38 -3.19 -8.71
N THR A 63 4.50 -3.71 -9.54
CA THR A 63 4.80 -3.95 -10.95
C THR A 63 3.60 -3.62 -11.82
N PHE A 64 3.85 -3.23 -13.08
CA PHE A 64 2.80 -2.90 -14.03
C PHE A 64 2.50 -4.12 -14.91
N VAL A 65 1.33 -4.73 -14.72
CA VAL A 65 0.82 -5.89 -15.46
C VAL A 65 -0.69 -5.73 -15.62
N SER A 66 -1.13 -5.18 -16.75
CA SER A 66 -2.54 -4.88 -17.04
C SER A 66 -3.24 -4.15 -15.88
N GLY A 67 -2.67 -3.01 -15.49
CA GLY A 67 -2.90 -2.35 -14.20
C GLY A 67 -1.65 -2.41 -13.32
N THR A 68 -1.82 -2.28 -12.00
CA THR A 68 -0.75 -2.30 -11.02
C THR A 68 -0.94 -3.43 -10.02
N LEU A 69 0.08 -4.28 -9.88
CA LEU A 69 0.13 -5.30 -8.84
C LEU A 69 0.95 -4.75 -7.67
N TYR A 70 0.33 -4.63 -6.50
CA TYR A 70 0.93 -4.19 -5.25
C TYR A 70 1.27 -5.40 -4.37
N LEU A 71 2.51 -5.42 -3.86
CA LEU A 71 2.92 -6.26 -2.75
C LEU A 71 3.22 -5.37 -1.55
N LEU A 72 2.39 -5.48 -0.52
CA LEU A 72 2.44 -4.62 0.64
C LEU A 72 2.86 -5.41 1.88
N LEU A 73 3.66 -4.77 2.74
CA LEU A 73 3.83 -5.15 4.13
C LEU A 73 3.18 -4.08 4.99
N VAL A 74 2.15 -4.46 5.76
CA VAL A 74 1.37 -3.55 6.59
C VAL A 74 1.43 -3.96 8.05
N ALA A 75 1.46 -2.97 8.93
CA ALA A 75 1.23 -3.15 10.36
C ALA A 75 -0.28 -2.97 10.62
N ALA A 76 -0.92 -3.97 11.23
CA ALA A 76 -2.33 -3.90 11.58
C ALA A 76 -2.60 -4.49 12.96
N LYS A 77 -3.53 -3.88 13.69
CA LYS A 77 -3.97 -4.37 15.01
C LYS A 77 -5.35 -5.00 14.93
N ASN A 78 -5.62 -5.93 15.82
CA ASN A 78 -6.98 -6.44 15.99
C ASN A 78 -7.82 -5.36 16.70
N GLU A 79 -8.96 -5.01 16.14
CA GLU A 79 -9.84 -3.97 16.68
C GLU A 79 -10.41 -4.36 18.05
N SER A 80 -10.70 -5.64 18.26
CA SER A 80 -11.41 -6.14 19.44
C SER A 80 -10.49 -6.60 20.58
N LEU A 81 -9.17 -6.60 20.38
CA LEU A 81 -8.22 -7.13 21.37
C LEU A 81 -7.09 -6.13 21.61
N PRO A 82 -6.62 -5.94 22.86
CA PRO A 82 -5.43 -5.13 23.17
C PRO A 82 -4.13 -5.83 22.73
N LYS A 83 -4.19 -6.67 21.70
CA LYS A 83 -3.03 -7.38 21.16
C LYS A 83 -2.09 -6.38 20.48
N PRO A 84 -0.77 -6.61 20.59
CA PRO A 84 0.18 -5.80 19.85
C PRO A 84 -0.05 -5.95 18.34
N THR A 85 0.29 -4.90 17.62
CA THR A 85 0.28 -4.82 16.16
C THR A 85 1.02 -6.01 15.56
N GLY A 86 0.41 -6.63 14.56
CA GLY A 86 1.04 -7.66 13.73
C GLY A 86 1.40 -7.12 12.36
N ASN A 87 2.46 -7.67 11.77
CA ASN A 87 2.76 -7.42 10.37
C ASN A 87 2.00 -8.40 9.49
N TYR A 88 1.46 -7.93 8.37
CA TYR A 88 0.72 -8.70 7.39
C TYR A 88 1.23 -8.39 5.99
N ARG A 89 1.24 -9.40 5.14
CA ARG A 89 1.49 -9.25 3.70
C ARG A 89 0.15 -9.20 2.98
N ALA A 90 0.04 -8.26 2.05
CA ALA A 90 -1.10 -8.15 1.15
C ALA A 90 -0.62 -8.12 -0.30
N SER A 91 -1.34 -8.81 -1.17
CA SER A 91 -1.16 -8.76 -2.63
C SER A 91 -2.45 -8.25 -3.24
N VAL A 92 -2.40 -7.11 -3.93
CA VAL A 92 -3.57 -6.47 -4.53
C VAL A 92 -3.31 -6.19 -6.00
N HIS A 93 -4.24 -6.59 -6.87
CA HIS A 93 -4.22 -6.20 -8.28
C HIS A 93 -5.23 -5.08 -8.51
N ASP A 94 -4.72 -3.88 -8.76
CA ASP A 94 -5.50 -2.72 -9.16
C ASP A 94 -5.55 -2.69 -10.69
N ARG A 95 -6.70 -3.07 -11.25
CA ARG A 95 -6.88 -3.31 -12.68
C ARG A 95 -7.47 -2.08 -13.35
N ASP A 96 -6.93 -1.71 -14.51
CA ASP A 96 -7.49 -0.61 -15.29
C ASP A 96 -8.87 -1.00 -15.83
N GLY A 97 -9.91 -0.26 -15.43
CA GLY A 97 -11.28 -0.47 -15.90
C GLY A 97 -11.99 -1.72 -15.34
N ALA A 98 -11.45 -2.36 -14.30
CA ALA A 98 -12.09 -3.47 -13.60
C ALA A 98 -11.96 -3.31 -12.08
N PRO A 99 -12.79 -4.00 -11.26
CA PRO A 99 -12.64 -3.96 -9.82
C PRO A 99 -11.27 -4.47 -9.35
N ARG A 100 -10.77 -3.88 -8.27
CA ARG A 100 -9.59 -4.36 -7.54
C ARG A 100 -9.80 -5.78 -7.03
N GLU A 101 -8.72 -6.56 -6.99
CA GLU A 101 -8.72 -7.91 -6.46
C GLU A 101 -7.70 -8.07 -5.34
N LEU A 102 -8.14 -8.58 -4.19
CA LEU A 102 -7.27 -9.00 -3.10
C LEU A 102 -6.83 -10.44 -3.38
N ILE A 103 -5.62 -10.60 -3.91
CA ILE A 103 -5.06 -11.91 -4.26
C ILE A 103 -4.70 -12.71 -3.00
N ALA A 104 -4.07 -12.04 -2.02
CA ALA A 104 -3.66 -12.69 -0.79
C ALA A 104 -3.59 -11.69 0.37
N PHE A 105 -3.90 -12.16 1.57
CA PHE A 105 -3.69 -11.43 2.83
C PHE A 105 -3.36 -12.41 3.95
N PHE A 106 -2.16 -12.31 4.53
CA PHE A 106 -1.72 -13.23 5.59
C PHE A 106 -0.73 -12.60 6.55
N LYS A 107 -0.72 -13.09 7.79
CA LYS A 107 0.22 -12.62 8.82
C LYS A 107 1.66 -12.96 8.43
N ASP A 108 2.53 -11.94 8.44
CA ASP A 108 3.96 -12.13 8.19
C ASP A 108 4.57 -12.83 9.39
N ARG A 109 5.07 -14.06 9.19
CA ARG A 109 5.65 -14.87 10.27
C ARG A 109 7.15 -14.62 10.46
N GLY A 110 7.74 -13.71 9.66
CA GLY A 110 9.18 -13.57 9.51
C GLY A 110 9.79 -14.81 8.85
N ARG A 111 10.95 -14.66 8.20
CA ARG A 111 11.76 -15.85 7.90
C ARG A 111 12.39 -16.33 9.20
N ARG A 112 12.11 -17.58 9.60
CA ARG A 112 12.99 -18.27 10.56
C ARG A 112 14.36 -18.36 9.87
N LYS A 113 15.37 -17.72 10.46
CA LYS A 113 16.77 -17.94 10.08
C LYS A 113 17.20 -19.33 10.55
#